data_AF-A0A7X2MSF9-F1
#
_entry.id   AF-A0A7X2MSF9-F1
#
_cell.length_a   1.000
_cell.length_b   1.000
_cell.length_c   1.000
_cell.angle_alpha   90.00
_cell.angle_beta   90.00
_cell.angle_gamma   90.00
#
_symmetry.space_group_name_H-M   'P 1'
#
loop_
_entity.id
_entity.type
_entity.pdbx_description
1 polymer ?
#
loop_
_entity_poly.entity_id
_entity_poly.type
_entity_poly.pdbx_seq_one_letter_code
_entity_poly.pdbx_strand_id
1 'polypeptide(L)'
;PEQTRYTLPVKSGDHRQLGQLIGAAHAVECASITERHAGPVLMITPDTQTALRLLDEIRQFTDLPVAHLADWETLPYDSFSPHQDIISARLSTLYQLPVMQRGMLIMPVNTLMQRVCPHSFLHGHALVMKQGQKLSRDRLRDQLEQAGYRHVDQVMEHGEYATRGALLDLFPMGSDQPYRIDFFDDEIDSLRLFDVDSQRTLEAVPEINMLPAHEFPSDKAAIELFRSRWRETFDVRRESEHVYQQVSKG
;
A
#
# COMPACT_ATOMS: atom_id res chain seq x y z
N PRO A 1 29.89 -24.97 14.69
CA PRO A 1 29.78 -24.00 13.59
C PRO A 1 29.11 -24.66 12.39
N GLU A 2 27.84 -24.33 12.12
CA GLU A 2 27.18 -24.84 10.91
C GLU A 2 27.95 -24.38 9.68
N GLN A 3 28.50 -25.36 8.97
CA GLN A 3 29.25 -25.13 7.75
C GLN A 3 28.22 -24.80 6.66
N THR A 4 28.16 -23.53 6.25
CA THR A 4 27.27 -23.11 5.16
C THR A 4 27.66 -23.84 3.87
N ARG A 5 26.69 -24.49 3.22
CA ARG A 5 26.93 -25.36 2.05
C ARG A 5 27.37 -24.60 0.79
N TYR A 6 27.13 -23.30 0.76
CA TYR A 6 27.47 -22.41 -0.36
C TYR A 6 27.56 -20.96 0.12
N THR A 7 28.21 -20.10 -0.70
CA THR A 7 28.31 -18.67 -0.45
C THR A 7 27.24 -17.89 -1.23
N LEU A 8 26.72 -16.82 -0.62
CA LEU A 8 25.81 -15.90 -1.31
C LEU A 8 26.57 -15.09 -2.38
N PRO A 9 25.93 -14.79 -3.53
CA PRO A 9 26.52 -13.89 -4.52
C PRO A 9 26.62 -12.47 -3.95
N VAL A 10 27.68 -11.75 -4.32
CA VAL A 10 27.96 -10.39 -3.80
C VAL A 10 28.18 -9.34 -4.89
N LYS A 11 28.41 -9.77 -6.14
CA LYS A 11 28.65 -8.86 -7.27
C LYS A 11 27.44 -8.83 -8.20
N SER A 12 27.28 -7.72 -8.91
CA SER A 12 26.32 -7.63 -10.00
C SER A 12 26.61 -8.70 -11.06
N GLY A 13 25.56 -9.40 -11.51
CA GLY A 13 25.67 -10.51 -12.46
C GLY A 13 26.23 -11.82 -11.89
N ASP A 14 26.47 -11.91 -10.58
CA ASP A 14 26.96 -13.13 -9.94
C ASP A 14 25.81 -14.11 -9.70
N HIS A 15 25.73 -15.17 -10.51
CA HIS A 15 24.63 -16.13 -10.46
C HIS A 15 25.00 -17.39 -9.68
N ARG A 16 24.02 -17.93 -8.95
CA ARG A 16 24.08 -19.23 -8.27
C ARG A 16 22.88 -20.06 -8.68
N GLN A 17 23.09 -21.36 -8.86
CA GLN A 17 22.03 -22.33 -9.12
C GLN A 17 22.02 -23.33 -7.97
N LEU A 18 20.91 -23.39 -7.24
CA LEU A 18 20.69 -24.35 -6.18
C LEU A 18 19.83 -25.49 -6.74
N GLY A 19 20.42 -26.68 -6.83
CA GLY A 19 19.75 -27.87 -7.34
C GLY A 19 19.16 -28.74 -6.22
N GLN A 20 18.41 -29.76 -6.62
CA GLN A 20 17.87 -30.78 -5.71
C GLN A 20 16.94 -30.24 -4.60
N LEU A 21 16.30 -29.10 -4.85
CA LEU A 21 15.25 -28.57 -3.99
C LEU A 21 13.91 -29.20 -4.39
N ILE A 22 13.25 -29.91 -3.47
CA ILE A 22 11.97 -30.58 -3.70
C ILE A 22 10.98 -30.16 -2.63
N GLY A 23 9.76 -29.78 -3.03
CA GLY A 23 8.71 -29.33 -2.11
C GLY A 23 9.17 -28.16 -1.23
N ALA A 24 8.89 -28.26 0.07
CA ALA A 24 9.19 -27.24 1.08
C ALA A 24 10.69 -26.92 1.26
N ALA A 25 11.61 -27.69 0.66
CA ALA A 25 13.03 -27.36 0.65
C ALA A 25 13.30 -25.96 0.04
N HIS A 26 12.43 -25.51 -0.87
CA HIS A 26 12.51 -24.14 -1.41
C HIS A 26 12.32 -23.09 -0.33
N ALA A 27 11.27 -23.23 0.49
CA ALA A 27 10.97 -22.27 1.55
C ALA A 27 12.04 -22.23 2.62
N VAL A 28 12.54 -23.41 3.04
CA VAL A 28 13.64 -23.53 4.01
C VAL A 28 14.91 -22.84 3.50
N GLU A 29 15.28 -23.07 2.24
CA GLU A 29 16.48 -22.44 1.67
C GLU A 29 16.30 -20.92 1.52
N CYS A 30 15.11 -20.45 1.14
CA CYS A 30 14.83 -19.03 1.01
C CYS A 30 14.83 -18.31 2.36
N ALA A 31 14.31 -18.95 3.41
CA ALA A 31 14.45 -18.47 4.78
C ALA A 31 15.93 -18.37 5.19
N SER A 32 16.72 -19.44 4.97
CA SER A 32 18.16 -19.44 5.27
C SER A 32 18.93 -18.34 4.53
N ILE A 33 18.63 -18.12 3.24
CA ILE A 33 19.22 -17.01 2.45
C ILE A 33 18.91 -15.67 3.10
N THR A 34 17.67 -15.46 3.54
CA THR A 34 17.21 -14.22 4.18
C THR A 34 17.92 -13.97 5.50
N GLU A 35 18.11 -15.01 6.31
CA GLU A 35 18.82 -14.94 7.59
C GLU A 35 20.32 -14.72 7.44
N ARG A 36 20.93 -15.26 6.38
CA ARG A 36 22.36 -15.10 6.08
C ARG A 36 22.70 -13.78 5.39
N HIS A 37 21.75 -13.19 4.66
CA HIS A 37 21.98 -11.94 3.96
C HIS A 37 21.80 -10.72 4.89
N ALA A 38 22.79 -9.84 4.89
CA ALA A 38 22.78 -8.58 5.66
C ALA A 38 22.11 -7.44 4.87
N GLY A 39 20.93 -7.71 4.31
CA GLY A 39 20.19 -6.80 3.45
C GLY A 39 18.78 -7.34 3.13
N PRO A 40 17.95 -6.57 2.40
CA PRO A 40 16.67 -7.05 1.90
C PRO A 40 16.87 -8.08 0.78
N VAL A 41 16.02 -9.11 0.76
CA VAL A 41 15.98 -10.14 -0.28
C VAL A 41 14.72 -9.98 -1.11
N LEU A 42 14.86 -9.89 -2.43
CA LEU A 42 13.73 -9.91 -3.36
C LEU A 42 13.57 -11.31 -3.95
N MET A 43 12.44 -11.95 -3.67
CA MET A 43 12.03 -13.20 -4.31
C MET A 43 11.07 -12.88 -5.46
N ILE A 44 11.42 -13.34 -6.65
CA ILE A 44 10.58 -13.22 -7.84
C ILE A 44 10.00 -14.60 -8.16
N THR A 45 8.67 -14.70 -8.23
CA THR A 45 7.95 -15.94 -8.54
C THR A 45 7.37 -15.91 -9.96
N PRO A 46 7.06 -17.07 -10.56
CA PRO A 46 6.43 -17.12 -11.88
C PRO A 46 4.99 -16.56 -11.89
N ASP A 47 4.27 -16.68 -10.77
CA ASP A 47 2.86 -16.30 -10.65
C ASP A 47 2.48 -15.98 -9.19
N THR A 48 1.31 -15.36 -9.02
CA THR A 48 0.74 -14.96 -7.71
C THR A 48 0.45 -16.16 -6.82
N GLN A 49 -0.02 -17.27 -7.38
CA GLN A 49 -0.33 -18.48 -6.60
C GLN A 49 0.93 -19.03 -5.93
N THR A 50 2.05 -19.05 -6.65
CA THR A 50 3.36 -19.45 -6.14
C THR A 50 3.87 -18.45 -5.10
N ALA A 51 3.66 -17.15 -5.30
CA ALA A 51 4.02 -16.10 -4.34
C ALA A 51 3.32 -16.30 -2.99
N LEU A 52 1.99 -16.48 -3.00
CA LEU A 52 1.20 -16.65 -1.77
C LEU A 52 1.54 -17.96 -1.05
N ARG A 53 1.70 -19.06 -1.78
CA ARG A 53 2.12 -20.32 -1.17
C ARG A 53 3.50 -20.20 -0.50
N LEU A 54 4.48 -19.58 -1.19
CA LEU A 54 5.82 -19.40 -0.64
C LEU A 54 5.83 -18.39 0.53
N LEU A 55 4.97 -17.38 0.51
CA LEU A 55 4.79 -16.46 1.64
C LEU A 55 4.44 -17.23 2.92
N ASP A 56 3.44 -18.11 2.85
CA ASP A 56 2.99 -18.90 4.01
C ASP A 56 4.01 -19.96 4.45
N GLU A 57 4.70 -20.60 3.50
CA GLU A 57 5.74 -21.59 3.81
C GLU A 57 6.98 -20.93 4.44
N ILE A 58 7.48 -19.83 3.87
CA ILE A 58 8.72 -19.18 4.32
C ILE A 58 8.55 -18.59 5.72
N ARG A 59 7.39 -17.99 6.03
CA ARG A 59 7.07 -17.45 7.36
C ARG A 59 7.16 -18.50 8.48
N GLN A 60 7.07 -19.80 8.18
CA GLN A 60 7.23 -20.86 9.17
C GLN A 60 8.70 -21.15 9.53
N PHE A 61 9.65 -20.68 8.72
CA PHE A 61 11.07 -21.03 8.83
C PHE A 61 11.98 -19.84 9.12
N THR A 62 11.45 -18.63 9.30
CA THR A 62 12.22 -17.42 9.67
C THR A 62 11.37 -16.48 10.51
N ASP A 63 11.99 -15.87 11.52
CA ASP A 63 11.39 -14.79 12.30
C ASP A 63 11.56 -13.41 11.64
N LEU A 64 12.40 -13.30 10.59
CA LEU A 64 12.55 -12.07 9.82
C LEU A 64 11.27 -11.71 9.04
N PRO A 65 10.99 -10.41 8.83
CA PRO A 65 9.82 -9.98 8.07
C PRO A 65 9.77 -10.57 6.66
N VAL A 66 8.61 -11.11 6.27
CA VAL A 66 8.33 -11.58 4.91
C VAL A 66 7.05 -10.87 4.42
N ALA A 67 7.23 -9.99 3.43
CA ALA A 67 6.18 -9.20 2.82
C ALA A 67 5.91 -9.66 1.38
N HIS A 68 4.71 -9.35 0.88
CA HIS A 68 4.30 -9.62 -0.49
C HIS A 68 3.81 -8.32 -1.13
N LEU A 69 4.35 -7.96 -2.30
CA LEU A 69 3.78 -6.87 -3.08
C LEU A 69 2.62 -7.43 -3.91
N ALA A 70 1.39 -7.12 -3.49
CA ALA A 70 0.19 -7.62 -4.15
C ALA A 70 0.14 -7.18 -5.62
N ASP A 71 -0.25 -8.10 -6.50
CA ASP A 71 -0.69 -7.79 -7.86
C ASP A 71 -2.04 -7.05 -7.81
N TRP A 72 -2.37 -6.30 -8.86
CA TRP A 72 -3.68 -5.63 -8.93
C TRP A 72 -4.85 -6.60 -9.05
N GLU A 73 -4.61 -7.87 -9.43
CA GLU A 73 -5.63 -8.88 -9.70
C GLU A 73 -6.61 -8.48 -10.82
N THR A 74 -6.18 -7.54 -11.68
CA THR A 74 -6.88 -7.13 -12.89
C THR A 74 -6.03 -7.45 -14.11
N LEU A 75 -6.68 -7.66 -15.25
CA LEU A 75 -5.95 -7.89 -16.49
C LEU A 75 -5.30 -6.59 -17.01
N PRO A 76 -4.23 -6.67 -17.82
CA PRO A 76 -3.73 -5.50 -18.52
C PRO A 76 -4.84 -4.86 -19.36
N TYR A 77 -5.14 -3.58 -19.09
CA TYR A 77 -6.22 -2.80 -19.71
C TYR A 77 -7.64 -3.30 -19.38
N ASP A 78 -7.84 -3.84 -18.17
CA ASP A 78 -9.17 -4.22 -17.68
C ASP A 78 -10.12 -3.02 -17.56
N SER A 79 -11.42 -3.32 -17.51
CA SER A 79 -12.48 -2.35 -17.22
C SER A 79 -12.77 -2.19 -15.72
N PHE A 80 -12.12 -3.00 -14.88
CA PHE A 80 -12.26 -2.95 -13.43
C PHE A 80 -11.05 -2.29 -12.77
N SER A 81 -11.32 -1.52 -11.72
CA SER A 81 -10.28 -1.02 -10.82
C SER A 81 -9.89 -2.13 -9.82
N PRO A 82 -8.62 -2.14 -9.35
CA PRO A 82 -8.21 -3.05 -8.27
C PRO A 82 -9.03 -2.81 -7.00
N HIS A 83 -9.16 -3.85 -6.17
CA HIS A 83 -9.83 -3.75 -4.88
C HIS A 83 -9.08 -2.80 -3.93
N GLN A 84 -9.79 -2.08 -3.05
CA GLN A 84 -9.17 -1.08 -2.17
C GLN A 84 -8.17 -1.71 -1.20
N ASP A 85 -8.44 -2.91 -0.70
CA ASP A 85 -7.52 -3.65 0.16
C ASP A 85 -6.19 -3.99 -0.53
N ILE A 86 -6.24 -4.30 -1.83
CA ILE A 86 -5.04 -4.54 -2.65
C ILE A 86 -4.23 -3.25 -2.76
N ILE A 87 -4.89 -2.12 -3.06
CA ILE A 87 -4.23 -0.82 -3.15
C ILE A 87 -3.62 -0.43 -1.79
N SER A 88 -4.35 -0.60 -0.69
CA SER A 88 -3.87 -0.36 0.68
C SER A 88 -2.61 -1.16 0.99
N ALA A 89 -2.64 -2.48 0.74
CA ALA A 89 -1.50 -3.38 0.98
C ALA A 89 -0.28 -3.02 0.12
N ARG A 90 -0.51 -2.66 -1.16
CA ARG A 90 0.56 -2.21 -2.07
C ARG A 90 1.20 -0.92 -1.60
N LEU A 91 0.40 0.09 -1.26
CA LEU A 91 0.89 1.37 -0.75
C LEU A 91 1.71 1.18 0.54
N SER A 92 1.22 0.35 1.47
CA SER A 92 1.97 0.00 2.69
C SER A 92 3.34 -0.60 2.37
N THR A 93 3.37 -1.58 1.47
CA THR A 93 4.62 -2.26 1.06
C THR A 93 5.58 -1.29 0.38
N LEU A 94 5.09 -0.48 -0.57
CA LEU A 94 5.91 0.51 -1.29
C LEU A 94 6.44 1.61 -0.37
N TYR A 95 5.68 2.01 0.65
CA TYR A 95 6.10 3.00 1.63
C TYR A 95 7.19 2.49 2.58
N GLN A 96 7.13 1.21 2.97
CA GLN A 96 8.12 0.60 3.87
C GLN A 96 9.40 0.14 3.15
N LEU A 97 9.31 -0.16 1.85
CA LEU A 97 10.42 -0.72 1.08
C LEU A 97 11.74 0.08 1.15
N PRO A 98 11.77 1.42 1.08
CA PRO A 98 13.01 2.20 1.13
C PRO A 98 13.76 2.10 2.47
N VAL A 99 13.07 1.80 3.56
CA VAL A 99 13.66 1.70 4.91
C VAL A 99 13.92 0.26 5.34
N MET A 100 13.52 -0.72 4.53
CA MET A 100 13.69 -2.14 4.80
C MET A 100 15.17 -2.51 4.83
N GLN A 101 15.67 -2.86 6.03
CA GLN A 101 17.07 -3.24 6.22
C GLN A 101 17.31 -4.74 6.00
N ARG A 102 16.35 -5.58 6.40
CA ARG A 102 16.41 -7.04 6.34
C ARG A 102 15.01 -7.62 6.13
N GLY A 103 14.96 -8.88 5.71
CA GLY A 103 13.73 -9.60 5.42
C GLY A 103 13.60 -9.90 3.94
N MET A 104 12.43 -10.41 3.57
CA MET A 104 12.12 -10.80 2.19
C MET A 104 10.89 -10.06 1.67
N LEU A 105 11.00 -9.56 0.44
CA LEU A 105 9.86 -9.15 -0.37
C LEU A 105 9.62 -10.19 -1.45
N ILE A 106 8.40 -10.72 -1.53
CA ILE A 106 7.97 -11.68 -2.55
C ILE A 106 7.07 -10.95 -3.55
N MET A 107 7.29 -11.17 -4.84
CA MET A 107 6.36 -10.71 -5.88
C MET A 107 6.44 -11.57 -7.13
N PRO A 108 5.35 -11.71 -7.88
CA PRO A 108 5.38 -12.42 -9.15
C PRO A 108 5.98 -11.54 -10.26
N VAL A 109 6.43 -12.18 -11.33
CA VAL A 109 7.13 -11.51 -12.44
C VAL A 109 6.28 -10.43 -13.14
N ASN A 110 4.95 -10.62 -13.24
CA ASN A 110 4.03 -9.63 -13.77
C ASN A 110 4.04 -8.35 -12.94
N THR A 111 3.96 -8.46 -11.61
CA THR A 111 4.00 -7.30 -10.70
C THR A 111 5.34 -6.59 -10.77
N LEU A 112 6.45 -7.33 -10.90
CA LEU A 112 7.79 -6.75 -11.06
C LEU A 112 7.92 -5.90 -12.34
N MET A 113 7.28 -6.32 -13.43
CA MET A 113 7.33 -5.62 -14.71
C MET A 113 6.45 -4.37 -14.76
N GLN A 114 5.49 -4.25 -13.84
CA GLN A 114 4.61 -3.10 -13.75
C GLN A 114 5.34 -1.88 -13.21
N ARG A 115 5.18 -0.74 -13.88
CA ARG A 115 5.69 0.55 -13.37
C ARG A 115 4.88 0.95 -12.14
N VAL A 116 5.58 1.40 -11.10
CA VAL A 116 4.98 1.91 -9.87
C VAL A 116 5.01 3.43 -9.82
N CYS A 117 4.20 4.01 -8.91
CA CYS A 117 4.25 5.43 -8.61
C CYS A 117 5.63 5.83 -8.06
N PRO A 118 6.08 7.08 -8.30
CA PRO A 118 7.36 7.53 -7.79
C PRO A 118 7.34 7.65 -6.26
N HIS A 119 8.44 7.31 -5.60
CA HIS A 119 8.56 7.45 -4.14
C HIS A 119 8.22 8.86 -3.63
N SER A 120 8.55 9.90 -4.41
CA SER A 120 8.23 11.29 -4.08
C SER A 120 6.72 11.55 -3.96
N PHE A 121 5.90 10.82 -4.71
CA PHE A 121 4.44 10.92 -4.60
C PHE A 121 3.98 10.37 -3.24
N LEU A 122 4.36 9.14 -2.90
CA LEU A 122 3.98 8.52 -1.63
C LEU A 122 4.47 9.33 -0.42
N HIS A 123 5.75 9.68 -0.39
CA HIS A 123 6.33 10.40 0.73
C HIS A 123 5.76 11.83 0.86
N GLY A 124 5.48 12.50 -0.25
CA GLY A 124 4.95 13.87 -0.24
C GLY A 124 3.49 13.99 0.19
N HIS A 125 2.73 12.89 0.14
CA HIS A 125 1.30 12.86 0.49
C HIS A 125 0.99 11.96 1.69
N ALA A 126 2.01 11.40 2.33
CA ALA A 126 1.84 10.71 3.60
C ALA A 126 1.55 11.73 4.71
N LEU A 127 0.51 11.48 5.51
CA LEU A 127 0.12 12.35 6.62
C LEU A 127 0.21 11.56 7.93
N VAL A 128 0.99 12.09 8.88
CA VAL A 128 1.02 11.58 10.25
C VAL A 128 0.18 12.50 11.12
N MET A 129 -0.76 11.92 11.85
CA MET A 129 -1.58 12.63 12.82
C MET A 129 -1.31 12.09 14.22
N LYS A 130 -1.17 12.98 15.20
CA LYS A 130 -0.87 12.62 16.59
C LYS A 130 -1.91 13.19 17.55
N GLN A 131 -2.13 12.51 18.65
CA GLN A 131 -2.93 13.06 19.75
C GLN A 131 -2.31 14.39 20.23
N GLY A 132 -3.15 15.40 20.49
CA GLY A 132 -2.74 16.75 20.87
C GLY A 132 -2.27 17.64 19.72
N GLN A 133 -2.35 17.16 18.47
CA GLN A 133 -2.01 17.97 17.31
C GLN A 133 -3.08 19.03 17.05
N LYS A 134 -2.65 20.28 16.86
CA LYS A 134 -3.52 21.39 16.44
C LYS A 134 -3.91 21.26 14.97
N LEU A 135 -4.90 20.41 14.72
CA LEU A 135 -5.52 20.17 13.43
C LEU A 135 -7.03 20.21 13.64
N SER A 136 -7.70 21.13 12.94
CA SER A 136 -9.16 21.17 12.97
C SER A 136 -9.74 20.10 12.07
N ARG A 137 -10.93 19.62 12.42
CA ARG A 137 -11.68 18.62 11.63
C ARG A 137 -11.85 19.03 10.17
N ASP A 138 -12.21 20.29 9.93
CA ASP A 138 -12.47 20.79 8.57
C ASP A 138 -11.18 20.85 7.74
N ARG A 139 -10.03 21.18 8.36
CA ARG A 139 -8.74 21.11 7.66
C ARG A 139 -8.36 19.68 7.32
N LEU A 140 -8.60 18.73 8.23
CA LEU A 140 -8.35 17.32 7.93
C LEU A 140 -9.26 16.82 6.81
N ARG A 141 -10.55 17.20 6.80
CA ARG A 141 -11.47 16.88 5.70
C ARG A 141 -10.91 17.37 4.36
N ASP A 142 -10.50 18.63 4.28
CA ASP A 142 -9.97 19.19 3.02
C ASP A 142 -8.67 18.47 2.58
N GLN A 143 -7.84 18.02 3.53
CA GLN A 143 -6.65 17.19 3.25
C GLN A 143 -7.02 15.79 2.74
N LEU A 144 -8.05 15.17 3.32
CA LEU A 144 -8.56 13.87 2.89
C LEU A 144 -9.12 13.91 1.47
N GLU A 145 -9.90 14.95 1.15
CA GLU A 145 -10.42 15.17 -0.21
C GLU A 145 -9.28 15.35 -1.23
N GLN A 146 -8.25 16.12 -0.89
CA GLN A 146 -7.06 16.29 -1.74
C GLN A 146 -6.25 15.00 -1.90
N ALA A 147 -6.24 14.14 -0.88
CA ALA A 147 -5.61 12.83 -0.91
C ALA A 147 -6.44 11.76 -1.65
N GLY A 148 -7.65 12.13 -2.12
CA GLY A 148 -8.54 11.25 -2.89
C GLY A 148 -9.46 10.36 -2.06
N TYR A 149 -9.58 10.61 -0.76
CA TYR A 149 -10.48 9.85 0.10
C TYR A 149 -11.94 10.18 -0.19
N ARG A 150 -12.81 9.17 -0.06
CA ARG A 150 -14.24 9.29 -0.32
C ARG A 150 -15.00 9.63 0.95
N HIS A 151 -15.81 10.68 0.89
CA HIS A 151 -16.76 11.00 1.96
C HIS A 151 -17.96 10.07 1.91
N VAL A 152 -18.24 9.39 3.01
CA VAL A 152 -19.35 8.43 3.15
C VAL A 152 -20.10 8.67 4.45
N ASP A 153 -21.32 8.15 4.55
CA ASP A 153 -22.11 8.23 5.79
C ASP A 153 -21.56 7.32 6.90
N GLN A 154 -20.97 6.19 6.50
CA GLN A 154 -20.38 5.18 7.37
C GLN A 154 -19.19 4.54 6.68
N VAL A 155 -18.06 4.50 7.37
CA VAL A 155 -16.80 3.92 6.87
C VAL A 155 -16.87 2.40 6.94
N MET A 156 -16.61 1.74 5.81
CA MET A 156 -16.57 0.29 5.68
C MET A 156 -15.28 -0.19 5.00
N GLU A 157 -14.78 0.56 4.01
CA GLU A 157 -13.61 0.18 3.21
C GLU A 157 -12.44 1.16 3.37
N HIS A 158 -11.24 0.71 3.00
CA HIS A 158 -10.09 1.57 2.87
C HIS A 158 -10.34 2.75 1.92
N GLY A 159 -9.78 3.91 2.24
CA GLY A 159 -9.93 5.12 1.43
C GLY A 159 -11.21 5.90 1.71
N GLU A 160 -11.97 5.52 2.75
CA GLU A 160 -13.20 6.18 3.16
C GLU A 160 -13.03 7.00 4.43
N TYR A 161 -13.82 8.07 4.54
CA TYR A 161 -13.99 8.80 5.79
C TYR A 161 -15.43 9.27 5.98
N ALA A 162 -15.84 9.42 7.24
CA ALA A 162 -17.14 9.92 7.63
C ALA A 162 -17.00 10.97 8.73
N THR A 163 -17.90 11.95 8.76
CA THR A 163 -17.88 13.04 9.76
C THR A 163 -19.18 13.06 10.52
N ARG A 164 -19.13 13.03 11.86
CA ARG A 164 -20.32 13.05 12.74
C ARG A 164 -20.08 13.97 13.94
N GLY A 165 -20.49 15.23 13.82
CA GLY A 165 -20.25 16.22 14.87
C GLY A 165 -18.76 16.43 15.10
N ALA A 166 -18.29 16.19 16.32
CA ALA A 166 -16.87 16.28 16.69
C ALA A 166 -16.04 15.07 16.25
N LEU A 167 -16.66 14.01 15.73
CA LEU A 167 -15.95 12.78 15.34
C LEU A 167 -15.66 12.76 13.85
N LEU A 168 -14.52 12.18 13.49
CA LEU A 168 -14.18 11.77 12.13
C LEU A 168 -13.74 10.30 12.14
N ASP A 169 -14.44 9.47 11.39
CA ASP A 169 -14.04 8.08 11.15
C ASP A 169 -13.24 8.05 9.84
N LEU A 170 -12.14 7.30 9.83
CA LEU A 170 -11.21 7.22 8.70
C LEU A 170 -10.69 5.80 8.57
N PHE A 171 -10.73 5.23 7.37
CA PHE A 171 -9.99 4.00 7.06
C PHE A 171 -8.79 4.32 6.16
N PRO A 172 -7.60 4.55 6.73
CA PRO A 172 -6.47 5.00 5.96
C PRO A 172 -5.87 3.89 5.10
N MET A 173 -5.46 4.22 3.88
CA MET A 173 -4.62 3.34 3.08
C MET A 173 -3.31 3.08 3.83
N GLY A 174 -2.90 1.81 3.84
CA GLY A 174 -1.70 1.34 4.51
C GLY A 174 -1.85 0.91 5.97
N SER A 175 -3.07 0.97 6.52
CA SER A 175 -3.42 0.43 7.84
C SER A 175 -4.35 -0.76 7.69
N ASP A 176 -4.25 -1.77 8.55
CA ASP A 176 -5.16 -2.92 8.56
C ASP A 176 -6.50 -2.61 9.25
N GLN A 177 -6.59 -1.49 9.98
CA GLN A 177 -7.76 -1.13 10.79
C GLN A 177 -8.12 0.36 10.64
N PRO A 178 -9.42 0.71 10.78
CA PRO A 178 -9.85 2.09 10.73
C PRO A 178 -9.77 2.78 12.09
N TYR A 179 -9.80 4.11 12.06
CA TYR A 179 -9.65 4.97 13.22
C TYR A 179 -10.81 5.93 13.37
N ARG A 180 -11.20 6.18 14.62
CA ARG A 180 -12.09 7.24 15.04
C ARG A 180 -11.27 8.33 15.72
N ILE A 181 -11.36 9.53 15.18
CA ILE A 181 -10.68 10.74 15.62
C ILE A 181 -11.70 11.61 16.34
N ASP A 182 -11.44 11.92 17.60
CA ASP A 182 -12.25 12.86 18.39
C ASP A 182 -11.56 14.23 18.42
N PHE A 183 -12.32 15.28 18.13
CA PHE A 183 -11.83 16.66 18.08
C PHE A 183 -12.41 17.47 19.22
N PHE A 184 -11.56 18.24 19.89
CA PHE A 184 -11.95 19.27 20.83
C PHE A 184 -11.41 20.61 20.35
N ASP A 185 -12.32 21.54 20.03
CA ASP A 185 -12.00 22.78 19.29
C ASP A 185 -11.23 22.49 17.99
N ASP A 186 -10.00 23.01 17.86
CA ASP A 186 -9.11 22.84 16.69
C ASP A 186 -7.95 21.86 16.97
N GLU A 187 -8.18 20.87 17.83
CA GLU A 187 -7.17 19.91 18.29
C GLU A 187 -7.70 18.46 18.26
N ILE A 188 -6.81 17.52 17.94
CA ILE A 188 -7.08 16.08 18.06
C ILE A 188 -7.03 15.70 19.54
N ASP A 189 -8.18 15.45 20.14
CA ASP A 189 -8.29 15.06 21.56
C ASP A 189 -7.93 13.58 21.75
N SER A 190 -8.46 12.69 20.91
CA SER A 190 -8.11 11.27 20.95
C SER A 190 -8.16 10.57 19.59
N LEU A 191 -7.32 9.54 19.46
CA LEU A 191 -7.27 8.64 18.31
C LEU A 191 -7.55 7.23 18.81
N ARG A 192 -8.52 6.54 18.21
CA ARG A 192 -8.93 5.20 18.65
C ARG A 192 -9.19 4.30 17.46
N LEU A 193 -8.87 3.03 17.59
CA LEU A 193 -9.31 2.01 16.65
C LEU A 193 -10.81 1.79 16.77
N PHE A 194 -11.48 1.35 15.70
CA PHE A 194 -12.86 0.88 15.79
C PHE A 194 -13.11 -0.30 14.87
N ASP A 195 -14.14 -1.07 15.18
CA ASP A 195 -14.57 -2.21 14.38
C ASP A 195 -15.64 -1.80 13.36
N VAL A 196 -15.42 -2.07 12.07
CA VAL A 196 -16.31 -1.64 10.97
C VAL A 196 -17.71 -2.26 11.06
N ASP A 197 -17.82 -3.48 11.59
CA ASP A 197 -19.11 -4.18 11.65
C ASP A 197 -19.98 -3.68 12.80
N SER A 198 -19.41 -3.60 14.01
CA SER A 198 -20.12 -3.16 15.22
C SER A 198 -20.14 -1.65 15.39
N GLN A 199 -19.28 -0.91 14.68
CA GLN A 199 -19.09 0.54 14.78
C GLN A 199 -18.65 1.01 16.18
N ARG A 200 -18.09 0.09 16.97
CA ARG A 200 -17.65 0.34 18.34
C ARG A 200 -16.17 0.63 18.39
N THR A 201 -15.85 1.63 19.18
CA THR A 201 -14.47 2.01 19.48
C THR A 201 -13.77 0.92 20.30
N LEU A 202 -12.50 0.71 20.01
CA LEU A 202 -11.60 -0.26 20.63
C LEU A 202 -10.53 0.51 21.44
N GLU A 203 -9.26 0.10 21.35
CA GLU A 203 -8.13 0.73 22.03
C GLU A 203 -7.77 2.12 21.46
N ALA A 204 -7.13 2.94 22.31
CA ALA A 204 -6.56 4.22 21.92
C ALA A 204 -5.15 4.04 21.36
N VAL A 205 -4.79 4.87 20.38
CA VAL A 205 -3.47 4.89 19.76
C VAL A 205 -2.85 6.29 19.85
N PRO A 206 -1.52 6.43 19.94
CA PRO A 206 -0.87 7.74 20.07
C PRO A 206 -0.80 8.51 18.75
N GLU A 207 -0.78 7.80 17.62
CA GLU A 207 -0.63 8.36 16.29
C GLU A 207 -1.22 7.45 15.22
N ILE A 208 -1.50 8.04 14.05
CA ILE A 208 -1.94 7.34 12.84
C ILE A 208 -1.08 7.80 11.67
N ASN A 209 -0.77 6.89 10.75
CA ASN A 209 -0.13 7.19 9.47
C ASN A 209 -1.12 6.93 8.35
N MET A 210 -1.24 7.89 7.44
CA MET A 210 -2.19 7.86 6.34
C MET A 210 -1.43 8.00 5.02
N LEU A 211 -1.66 7.07 4.09
CA LEU A 211 -1.17 7.16 2.71
C LEU A 211 -2.26 7.72 1.79
N PRO A 212 -1.93 8.15 0.55
CA PRO A 212 -2.93 8.60 -0.41
C PRO A 212 -3.95 7.50 -0.73
N ALA A 213 -5.17 7.88 -1.15
CA ALA A 213 -6.22 6.91 -1.48
C ALA A 213 -5.85 6.03 -2.70
N HIS A 214 -4.98 6.49 -3.59
CA HIS A 214 -4.61 5.80 -4.82
C HIS A 214 -3.11 5.87 -5.10
N GLU A 215 -2.63 5.03 -6.03
CA GLU A 215 -1.26 5.06 -6.54
C GLU A 215 -0.98 6.25 -7.51
N PHE A 216 -1.87 7.24 -7.56
CA PHE A 216 -1.74 8.45 -8.34
C PHE A 216 -2.53 9.60 -7.68
N PRO A 217 -2.15 10.87 -7.90
CA PRO A 217 -2.88 12.00 -7.35
C PRO A 217 -4.21 12.22 -8.07
N SER A 218 -5.23 12.69 -7.32
CA SER A 218 -6.58 13.01 -7.82
C SER A 218 -7.01 14.45 -7.53
N ASP A 219 -6.08 15.30 -7.07
CA ASP A 219 -6.35 16.72 -6.84
C ASP A 219 -6.57 17.49 -8.16
N LYS A 220 -7.01 18.74 -8.05
CA LYS A 220 -7.31 19.59 -9.22
C LYS A 220 -6.09 19.74 -10.14
N ALA A 221 -4.89 19.87 -9.58
CA ALA A 221 -3.67 20.00 -10.35
C ALA A 221 -3.36 18.72 -11.15
N ALA A 222 -3.60 17.53 -10.57
CA ALA A 222 -3.47 16.25 -11.25
C ALA A 222 -4.49 16.08 -12.37
N ILE A 223 -5.75 16.50 -12.16
CA ILE A 223 -6.79 16.48 -13.20
C ILE A 223 -6.39 17.38 -14.38
N GLU A 224 -5.85 18.58 -14.13
CA GLU A 224 -5.35 19.47 -15.18
C GLU A 224 -4.16 18.86 -15.94
N LEU A 225 -3.21 18.26 -15.23
CA LEU A 225 -2.06 17.58 -15.83
C LEU A 225 -2.50 16.39 -16.69
N PHE A 226 -3.43 15.58 -16.20
CA PHE A 226 -4.05 14.49 -16.94
C PHE A 226 -4.68 15.01 -18.24
N ARG A 227 -5.47 16.09 -18.17
CA ARG A 227 -6.12 16.70 -19.34
C ARG A 227 -5.12 17.26 -20.35
N SER A 228 -3.96 17.77 -19.91
CA SER A 228 -2.89 18.19 -20.83
C SER A 228 -2.28 16.99 -21.55
N ARG A 229 -1.78 16.01 -20.79
CA ARG A 229 -1.11 14.83 -21.32
C ARG A 229 -2.01 13.97 -22.21
N TRP A 230 -3.30 13.86 -21.87
CA TRP A 230 -4.27 13.18 -22.72
C TRP A 230 -4.32 13.81 -24.11
N ARG A 231 -4.49 15.14 -24.21
CA ARG A 231 -4.57 15.86 -25.50
C ARG A 231 -3.29 15.79 -26.32
N GLU A 232 -2.15 15.58 -25.68
CA GLU A 232 -0.85 15.38 -26.34
C GLU A 232 -0.69 13.97 -26.93
N THR A 233 -1.43 12.98 -26.40
CA THR A 233 -1.24 11.55 -26.72
C THR A 233 -2.43 10.96 -27.49
N PHE A 234 -3.65 11.40 -27.18
CA PHE A 234 -4.90 10.84 -27.66
C PHE A 234 -5.90 11.92 -28.07
N ASP A 235 -6.83 11.55 -28.94
CA ASP A 235 -7.95 12.41 -29.32
C ASP A 235 -8.99 12.53 -28.20
N VAL A 236 -9.74 13.64 -28.19
CA VAL A 236 -10.81 13.90 -27.22
C VAL A 236 -12.17 13.77 -27.88
N ARG A 237 -13.02 12.89 -27.34
CA ARG A 237 -14.43 12.78 -27.74
C ARG A 237 -15.33 13.53 -26.75
N ARG A 238 -16.50 13.95 -27.22
CA ARG A 238 -17.48 14.75 -26.44
C ARG A 238 -18.50 13.90 -25.67
N GLU A 239 -18.51 12.59 -25.87
CA GLU A 239 -19.43 11.67 -25.19
C GLU A 239 -19.17 11.66 -23.69
N SER A 240 -20.25 11.65 -22.90
CA SER A 240 -20.14 11.68 -21.44
C SER A 240 -19.39 10.49 -20.88
N GLU A 241 -19.48 9.31 -21.50
CA GLU A 241 -18.82 8.07 -21.08
C GLU A 241 -17.31 8.06 -21.36
N HIS A 242 -16.83 8.98 -22.19
CA HIS A 242 -15.41 9.03 -22.52
C HIS A 242 -14.56 9.37 -21.30
N VAL A 243 -13.50 8.60 -21.05
CA VAL A 243 -12.64 8.72 -19.85
C VAL A 243 -12.20 10.16 -19.61
N TYR A 244 -11.76 10.86 -20.66
CA TYR A 244 -11.41 12.28 -20.56
C TYR A 244 -12.53 13.14 -19.95
N GLN A 245 -13.78 12.93 -20.36
CA GLN A 245 -14.93 13.70 -19.87
C GLN A 245 -15.32 13.29 -18.44
N GLN A 246 -15.20 12.00 -18.10
CA GLN A 246 -15.46 11.51 -16.75
C GLN A 246 -14.47 12.12 -15.74
N VAL A 247 -13.16 12.00 -15.97
CA VAL A 247 -12.13 12.56 -15.09
C VAL A 247 -12.21 14.09 -15.00
N SER A 248 -12.66 14.75 -16.07
CA SER A 248 -12.77 16.22 -16.08
C SER A 248 -13.91 16.77 -15.21
N LYS A 249 -14.85 15.92 -14.78
CA LYS A 249 -15.96 16.34 -13.91
C LYS A 249 -15.58 16.39 -12.43
N GLY A 250 -14.42 15.84 -12.06
CA GLY A 250 -14.06 15.55 -10.68
C GLY A 250 -14.42 14.11 -10.36
#